data_AF-A0A1F8N0N1-F1
#
_entry.id   AF-A0A1F8N0N1-F1
#
_cell.length_a   1.000
_cell.length_b   1.000
_cell.length_c   1.000
_cell.angle_alpha   90.00
_cell.angle_beta   90.00
_cell.angle_gamma   90.00
#
_symmetry.space_group_name_H-M   'P 1'
#
loop_
_entity.id
_entity.type
_entity.pdbx_description
1 polymer ?
#
loop_
_entity_poly.entity_id
_entity_poly.type
_entity_poly.pdbx_seq_one_letter_code
_entity_poly.pdbx_strand_id
1 'polypeptide(L)'
;MNEYLEGKTFEKEGAKIEDVQVSLRENGMICSLRATQIDSGLSAGLTVQGTLSVDNGTAYFQVGDFTLDSSIQGFARLIANATIESIIKQYSTPQGIPLPISQVEFYDLQVTQGNIVIVGHTR
;
A
#
# COMPACT_ATOMS: atom_id res chain seq x y z
N MET A 1 -3.73 -16.09 -2.65
CA MET A 1 -3.60 -15.46 -1.32
C MET A 1 -2.12 -15.45 -0.97
N ASN A 2 -1.58 -14.35 -0.45
CA ASN A 2 -0.14 -14.26 -0.16
C ASN A 2 0.13 -14.81 1.26
N GLU A 3 0.61 -16.05 1.35
CA GLU A 3 0.88 -16.76 2.62
C GLU A 3 1.84 -15.97 3.54
N TYR A 4 2.75 -15.17 2.96
CA TYR A 4 3.68 -14.35 3.75
C TYR A 4 2.97 -13.31 4.64
N LEU A 5 1.76 -12.86 4.25
CA LEU A 5 1.02 -11.82 4.96
C LEU A 5 -0.07 -12.39 5.87
N GLU A 6 -0.30 -13.69 5.83
CA GLU A 6 -1.36 -14.35 6.60
C GLU A 6 -1.11 -14.24 8.10
N GLY A 7 -2.09 -13.74 8.84
CA GLY A 7 -2.02 -13.56 10.29
C GLY A 7 -1.01 -12.49 10.76
N LYS A 8 -0.40 -11.72 9.85
CA LYS A 8 0.54 -10.67 10.23
C LYS A 8 -0.15 -9.40 10.66
N THR A 9 0.39 -8.83 11.73
CA THR A 9 0.04 -7.52 12.27
C THR A 9 1.25 -6.61 12.21
N PHE A 10 1.05 -5.37 11.78
CA PHE A 10 2.06 -4.33 11.74
C PHE A 10 1.60 -3.16 12.61
N GLU A 11 2.47 -2.66 13.47
CA GLU A 11 2.18 -1.49 14.30
C GLU A 11 3.22 -0.40 14.01
N LYS A 12 2.75 0.79 13.66
CA LYS A 12 3.60 1.94 13.38
C LYS A 12 2.83 3.24 13.58
N GLU A 13 3.47 4.23 14.20
CA GLU A 13 2.94 5.60 14.31
C GLU A 13 1.50 5.67 14.89
N GLY A 14 1.19 4.84 15.89
CA GLY A 14 -0.12 4.81 16.53
C GLY A 14 -1.22 4.13 15.69
N ALA A 15 -0.86 3.47 14.59
CA ALA A 15 -1.75 2.65 13.78
C ALA A 15 -1.35 1.16 13.87
N LYS A 16 -2.36 0.31 14.00
CA LYS A 16 -2.27 -1.15 13.85
C LYS A 16 -2.88 -1.54 12.51
N ILE A 17 -2.14 -2.30 11.72
CA ILE A 17 -2.54 -2.83 10.42
C ILE A 17 -2.59 -4.35 10.50
N GLU A 18 -3.70 -4.94 10.08
CA GLU A 18 -3.93 -6.38 10.07
C GLU A 18 -4.73 -6.80 8.83
N ASP A 19 -4.93 -8.11 8.67
CA ASP A 19 -5.70 -8.71 7.56
C ASP A 19 -5.23 -8.25 6.17
N VAL A 20 -3.91 -8.06 6.00
CA VAL A 20 -3.36 -7.52 4.76
C VAL A 20 -3.46 -8.56 3.64
N GLN A 21 -4.17 -8.20 2.58
CA GLN A 21 -4.32 -8.96 1.36
C GLN A 21 -3.80 -8.15 0.19
N VAL A 22 -2.89 -8.74 -0.59
CA VAL A 22 -2.33 -8.12 -1.79
C VAL A 22 -2.71 -8.95 -3.00
N SER A 23 -3.24 -8.29 -4.02
CA SER A 23 -3.59 -8.88 -5.31
C SER A 23 -2.91 -8.10 -6.43
N LEU A 24 -2.19 -8.83 -7.29
CA LEU A 24 -1.51 -8.27 -8.45
C LEU A 24 -2.37 -8.43 -9.70
N ARG A 25 -2.52 -7.34 -10.44
CA ARG A 25 -3.19 -7.24 -11.74
C ARG A 25 -2.18 -6.79 -12.78
N GLU A 26 -2.52 -6.90 -14.06
CA GLU A 26 -1.67 -6.37 -15.13
C GLU A 26 -1.35 -4.89 -14.85
N ASN A 27 -0.06 -4.58 -14.68
CA ASN A 27 0.48 -3.26 -14.31
C ASN A 27 -0.09 -2.63 -13.02
N GLY A 28 -0.76 -3.41 -12.16
CA GLY A 28 -1.51 -2.88 -11.04
C GLY A 28 -1.38 -3.73 -9.78
N MET A 29 -1.56 -3.08 -8.63
CA MET A 29 -1.59 -3.73 -7.33
C MET A 29 -2.77 -3.21 -6.53
N ILE A 30 -3.49 -4.13 -5.88
CA ILE A 30 -4.56 -3.83 -4.94
C ILE A 30 -4.18 -4.40 -3.60
N CYS A 31 -4.20 -3.54 -2.59
CA CYS A 31 -3.91 -3.86 -1.20
C CYS A 31 -5.16 -3.61 -0.38
N SER A 32 -5.75 -4.66 0.20
CA SER A 32 -6.82 -4.55 1.18
C SER A 32 -6.25 -4.84 2.57
N LEU A 33 -6.62 -4.04 3.57
CA LEU A 33 -6.13 -4.16 4.93
C LEU A 33 -7.19 -3.65 5.92
N ARG A 34 -7.05 -4.04 7.18
CA ARG A 34 -7.75 -3.41 8.29
C ARG A 34 -6.77 -2.49 9.03
N ALA A 35 -7.12 -1.21 9.15
CA ALA A 35 -6.36 -0.24 9.89
C ALA A 35 -7.12 0.18 11.15
N THR A 36 -6.45 0.19 12.28
CA THR A 36 -6.97 0.61 13.58
C THR A 36 -6.08 1.69 14.17
N GLN A 37 -6.63 2.87 14.48
CA GLN A 37 -5.91 3.88 15.24
C GLN A 37 -5.93 3.50 16.72
N ILE A 38 -4.76 3.33 17.33
CA ILE A 38 -4.60 2.79 18.69
C ILE A 38 -5.24 3.70 19.74
N ASP A 39 -5.05 5.02 19.63
CA ASP A 39 -5.50 5.97 20.65
C ASP A 39 -7.03 6.15 20.70
N SER A 40 -7.70 6.10 19.55
CA SER A 40 -9.17 6.26 19.48
C SER A 40 -9.92 4.93 19.40
N GLY A 41 -9.23 3.82 19.10
CA GLY A 41 -9.84 2.53 18.77
C GLY A 41 -10.59 2.50 17.44
N LEU A 42 -10.53 3.57 16.63
CA LEU A 42 -11.22 3.64 15.35
C LEU A 42 -10.64 2.62 14.37
N SER A 43 -11.47 1.74 13.82
CA SER A 43 -11.07 0.66 12.92
C SER A 43 -11.85 0.69 11.60
N ALA A 44 -11.15 0.57 10.47
CA ALA A 44 -11.72 0.52 9.14
C ALA A 44 -11.03 -0.47 8.22
N GLY A 45 -11.82 -1.08 7.33
CA GLY A 45 -11.28 -1.69 6.13
C GLY A 45 -10.84 -0.62 5.14
N LEU A 46 -9.62 -0.74 4.62
CA LEU A 46 -9.05 0.12 3.61
C LEU A 46 -8.64 -0.73 2.41
N THR A 47 -9.05 -0.33 1.21
CA THR A 47 -8.51 -0.87 -0.04
C THR A 47 -7.81 0.23 -0.81
N VAL A 48 -6.52 0.04 -1.08
CA VAL A 48 -5.68 0.94 -1.86
C VAL A 48 -5.38 0.28 -3.20
N GLN A 49 -5.54 1.01 -4.29
CA GLN A 49 -5.19 0.55 -5.63
C GLN A 49 -4.20 1.50 -6.29
N GLY A 50 -3.28 0.93 -7.05
CA GLY A 50 -2.24 1.71 -7.71
C GLY A 50 -1.44 0.90 -8.71
N THR A 51 -0.46 1.56 -9.31
CA THR A 51 0.47 0.96 -10.28
C THR A 51 1.87 0.89 -9.68
N LEU A 52 2.68 -0.05 -10.17
CA LEU A 52 4.10 -0.13 -9.83
C LEU A 52 4.91 0.39 -11.00
N SER A 53 5.94 1.17 -10.70
CA SER A 53 6.87 1.70 -11.70
C SER A 53 8.30 1.64 -11.18
N VAL A 54 9.26 1.74 -12.10
CA VAL A 54 10.68 1.89 -11.77
C VAL A 54 11.16 3.20 -12.34
N ASP A 55 11.85 3.97 -11.51
CA ASP A 55 12.57 5.18 -11.91
C ASP A 55 13.95 5.17 -11.25
N ASN A 56 14.99 5.36 -12.04
CA ASN A 56 16.38 5.49 -11.58
C ASN A 56 16.82 4.43 -10.53
N GLY A 57 16.60 3.14 -10.81
CA GLY A 57 17.06 2.07 -9.90
C GLY A 57 16.12 1.79 -8.73
N THR A 58 15.02 2.54 -8.56
CA THR A 58 14.10 2.44 -7.43
C THR A 58 12.70 2.07 -7.91
N ALA A 59 12.06 1.13 -7.21
CA ALA A 59 10.66 0.80 -7.44
C ALA A 59 9.73 1.73 -6.64
N TYR A 60 8.67 2.20 -7.28
CA TYR A 60 7.67 3.09 -6.70
C TYR A 60 6.28 2.47 -6.82
N PHE A 61 5.44 2.73 -5.81
CA PHE A 61 4.01 2.47 -5.86
C PHE A 61 3.26 3.80 -6.01
N GLN A 62 2.59 3.96 -7.15
CA GLN A 62 1.76 5.11 -7.43
C GLN A 62 0.34 4.81 -7.00
N VAL A 63 -0.10 5.47 -5.92
CA VAL A 63 -1.49 5.34 -5.46
C VAL A 63 -2.40 6.02 -6.46
N GLY A 64 -3.28 5.23 -7.08
CA GLY A 64 -4.30 5.75 -7.98
C GLY A 64 -5.55 6.17 -7.22
N ASP A 65 -5.99 5.33 -6.28
CA ASP A 65 -7.21 5.56 -5.52
C ASP A 65 -7.22 4.72 -4.22
N PHE A 66 -8.08 5.10 -3.27
CA PHE A 66 -8.33 4.32 -2.07
C PHE A 66 -9.80 4.37 -1.67
N THR A 67 -10.27 3.30 -1.04
CA THR A 67 -11.65 3.18 -0.56
C THR A 67 -11.68 2.68 0.87
N LEU A 68 -12.49 3.35 1.68
CA LEU A 68 -12.88 2.88 3.01
C LEU A 68 -14.12 1.99 2.90
N ASP A 69 -14.16 0.93 3.70
CA ASP A 69 -15.34 0.09 3.85
C ASP A 69 -16.49 0.84 4.52
N SER A 70 -17.64 0.19 4.63
CA SER A 70 -18.84 0.78 5.23
C SER A 70 -18.82 0.82 6.76
N SER A 71 -17.72 0.41 7.42
CA SER A 71 -17.63 0.41 8.89
C SER A 71 -17.58 1.83 9.45
N ILE A 72 -17.03 2.78 8.67
CA ILE A 72 -17.00 4.20 9.01
C ILE A 72 -17.99 4.96 8.12
N GLN A 73 -18.89 5.73 8.75
CA GLN A 73 -19.93 6.49 8.06
C GLN A 73 -19.97 7.96 8.50
N GLY A 74 -20.67 8.77 7.72
CA GLY A 74 -20.90 10.19 8.02
C GLY A 74 -19.62 10.99 8.17
N PHE A 75 -19.57 11.84 9.20
CA PHE A 75 -18.45 12.76 9.44
C PHE A 75 -17.12 12.04 9.72
N ALA A 76 -17.15 10.90 10.41
CA ALA A 76 -15.94 10.10 10.67
C ALA A 76 -15.29 9.62 9.37
N ARG A 77 -16.09 9.32 8.32
CA ARG A 77 -15.58 8.90 7.02
C ARG A 77 -14.86 10.05 6.30
N LEU A 78 -15.38 11.27 6.43
CA LEU A 78 -14.75 12.46 5.87
C LEU A 78 -13.39 12.73 6.51
N ILE A 79 -13.30 12.62 7.84
CA ILE A 79 -12.03 12.74 8.57
C ILE A 79 -11.05 11.65 8.14
N ALA A 80 -11.49 10.38 8.15
CA ALA A 80 -10.63 9.25 7.80
C ALA A 80 -10.08 9.37 6.36
N ASN A 81 -10.92 9.77 5.40
CA ASN A 81 -10.50 10.03 4.03
C ASN A 81 -9.42 11.12 3.97
N ALA A 82 -9.65 12.26 4.63
CA ALA A 82 -8.68 13.36 4.63
C ALA A 82 -7.35 12.96 5.29
N THR A 83 -7.40 12.18 6.37
CA THR A 83 -6.20 11.66 7.04
C THR A 83 -5.42 10.72 6.12
N ILE A 84 -6.07 9.76 5.47
CA ILE A 84 -5.41 8.82 4.55
C ILE A 84 -4.81 9.57 3.36
N GLU A 85 -5.55 10.50 2.78
CA GLU A 85 -5.06 11.32 1.67
C GLU A 85 -3.82 12.14 2.08
N SER A 86 -3.81 12.72 3.28
CA SER A 86 -2.65 13.45 3.81
C SER A 86 -1.44 12.53 4.01
N ILE A 87 -1.64 11.32 4.53
CA ILE A 87 -0.57 10.34 4.72
C ILE A 87 0.01 9.92 3.37
N ILE A 88 -0.84 9.59 2.39
CA ILE A 88 -0.40 9.25 1.03
C ILE A 88 0.45 10.39 0.47
N LYS A 89 -0.01 11.65 0.59
CA LYS A 89 0.73 12.83 0.12
C LYS A 89 2.06 13.02 0.85
N GLN A 90 2.11 12.76 2.15
CA GLN A 90 3.33 12.89 2.95
C GLN A 90 4.43 11.92 2.50
N TYR A 91 4.05 10.69 2.13
CA TYR A 91 5.00 9.66 1.71
C TYR A 91 5.23 9.58 0.19
N SER A 92 4.40 10.25 -0.60
CA SER A 92 4.52 10.26 -2.05
C SER A 92 5.59 11.23 -2.52
N THR A 93 6.44 10.79 -3.43
CA THR A 93 7.27 11.65 -4.28
C THR A 93 6.55 11.89 -5.62
N PRO A 94 7.10 12.72 -6.54
CA PRO A 94 6.56 12.83 -7.90
C PRO A 94 6.43 11.49 -8.64
N GLN A 95 7.27 10.50 -8.28
CA GLN A 95 7.29 9.17 -8.86
C GLN A 95 6.35 8.18 -8.15
N GLY A 96 5.91 8.49 -6.92
CA GLY A 96 5.08 7.63 -6.08
C GLY A 96 5.70 7.38 -4.71
N ILE A 97 5.17 6.40 -3.97
CA ILE A 97 5.71 5.98 -2.69
C ILE A 97 6.87 5.00 -2.95
N PRO A 98 8.12 5.29 -2.53
CA PRO A 98 9.24 4.39 -2.78
C PRO A 98 9.09 3.09 -1.99
N LEU A 99 9.32 1.96 -2.66
CA LEU A 99 9.33 0.65 -2.01
C LEU A 99 10.69 0.42 -1.34
N PRO A 100 10.74 0.06 -0.05
CA PRO A 100 11.98 -0.05 0.71
C PRO A 100 12.71 -1.38 0.41
N ILE A 101 13.19 -1.55 -0.82
CA ILE A 101 13.93 -2.72 -1.25
C ILE A 101 15.40 -2.32 -1.41
N SER A 102 16.22 -2.65 -0.42
CA SER A 102 17.61 -2.18 -0.33
C SER A 102 18.65 -3.10 -1.00
N GLN A 103 18.24 -4.31 -1.41
CA GLN A 103 19.15 -5.36 -1.88
C GLN A 103 19.26 -5.45 -3.42
N VAL A 104 18.44 -4.69 -4.15
CA VAL A 104 18.32 -4.78 -5.60
C VAL A 104 18.28 -3.38 -6.19
N GLU A 105 19.08 -3.16 -7.23
CA GLU A 105 18.95 -1.99 -8.11
C GLU A 105 18.07 -2.36 -9.30
N PHE A 106 16.95 -1.66 -9.48
CA PHE A 106 15.89 -2.03 -10.43
C PHE A 106 16.13 -1.44 -11.82
N TYR A 107 16.12 -2.27 -12.85
CA TYR A 107 16.10 -1.84 -14.26
C TYR A 107 14.71 -1.86 -14.85
N ASP A 108 13.97 -2.92 -14.56
CA ASP A 108 12.61 -3.12 -15.08
C ASP A 108 11.76 -3.83 -14.03
N LEU A 109 10.46 -3.56 -14.08
CA LEU A 109 9.46 -4.18 -13.25
C LEU A 109 8.24 -4.47 -14.09
N GLN A 110 7.89 -5.75 -14.19
CA GLN A 110 6.71 -6.21 -14.91
C GLN A 110 5.73 -6.82 -13.92
N VAL A 111 4.54 -6.23 -13.82
CA VAL A 111 3.46 -6.77 -12.99
C VAL A 111 2.50 -7.52 -13.89
N THR A 112 2.41 -8.82 -13.66
CA THR A 112 1.41 -9.69 -14.29
C THR A 112 0.42 -10.16 -13.23
N GLN A 113 -0.66 -10.81 -13.65
CA GLN A 113 -1.61 -11.39 -12.72
C GLN A 113 -0.90 -12.40 -11.82
N GLY A 114 -0.86 -12.10 -10.52
CA GLY A 114 -0.27 -12.97 -9.49
C GLY A 114 1.26 -12.90 -9.34
N ASN A 115 2.00 -12.21 -10.20
CA ASN A 115 3.47 -12.17 -10.14
C ASN A 115 4.04 -10.76 -10.42
N ILE A 116 5.10 -10.39 -9.70
CA ILE A 116 5.98 -9.28 -10.06
C ILE A 116 7.30 -9.87 -10.53
N VAL A 117 7.70 -9.55 -11.75
CA VAL A 117 9.03 -9.87 -12.27
C VAL A 117 9.89 -8.63 -12.11
N ILE A 118 10.97 -8.76 -11.36
CA ILE A 118 11.95 -7.71 -11.11
C ILE A 118 13.19 -8.05 -11.92
N VAL A 119 13.60 -7.14 -12.81
CA VAL A 119 14.89 -7.23 -13.50
C VAL A 119 15.80 -6.19 -12.88
N GLY A 120 16.94 -6.64 -12.36
CA GLY A 120 17.85 -5.78 -11.62
C GLY A 120 19.19 -6.46 -11.39
N HIS A 121 20.12 -5.73 -10.77
CA HIS A 121 21.34 -6.31 -10.22
C HIS A 121 21.27 -6.30 -8.69
N THR A 122 21.62 -7.43 -8.08
CA THR A 122 21.92 -7.49 -6.65
C THR A 122 23.20 -6.70 -6.39
N ARG A 123 23.19 -5.91 -5.31
CA ARG A 123 24.40 -5.22 -4.85
C ARG A 123 25.33 -6.15 -4.08
#